data_AF-A0A4R6PXY3-F1
#
_entry.id   AF-A0A4R6PXY3-F1
#
_cell.length_a   1.000
_cell.length_b   1.000
_cell.length_c   1.000
_cell.angle_alpha   90.00
_cell.angle_beta   90.00
_cell.angle_gamma   90.00
#
_symmetry.space_group_name_H-M   'P 1'
#
loop_
_entity.id
_entity.type
_entity.pdbx_description
1 polymer ?
#
loop_
_entity_poly.entity_id
_entity_poly.type
_entity_poly.pdbx_seq_one_letter_code
_entity_poly.pdbx_strand_id
1 'polypeptide(L)'
;MFIVNGVSGASLHCINSGAATELACGYGGSVGALKAMGALEMGLKESELQPIVDSWRGANPNIVKFWWAVDRAAKAAIKGKTHTTAYGVDFSYESGFLFIKLPSGRRLAYVKPRIGENRFGGEAITYEGTGGTKKWERLETYGPKLVENIVQATSRDILCHAMNTLRCCDIVAHVHDEVIIEADRIMSLEAVCKQMGRTPPWAPGLILRADGYECDFYKKD
;
A
#
# COMPACT_ATOMS: atom_id res chain seq x y z
N MET A 1 -24.44 -10.36 12.35
CA MET A 1 -23.07 -10.36 11.78
C MET A 1 -22.56 -8.93 11.76
N PHE A 2 -21.30 -8.72 12.12
CA PHE A 2 -20.64 -7.42 11.99
C PHE A 2 -19.74 -7.41 10.77
N ILE A 3 -19.78 -6.32 10.02
CA ILE A 3 -18.81 -5.99 8.96
C ILE A 3 -18.08 -4.74 9.44
N VAL A 4 -16.78 -4.86 9.69
CA VAL A 4 -15.96 -3.76 10.23
C VAL A 4 -14.79 -3.48 9.30
N ASN A 5 -14.66 -2.22 8.90
CA ASN A 5 -13.70 -1.64 7.97
C ASN A 5 -12.64 -0.81 8.70
N GLY A 6 -11.41 -0.79 8.18
CA GLY A 6 -10.45 0.27 8.51
C GLY A 6 -10.77 1.53 7.71
N VAL A 7 -11.00 2.67 8.36
CA VAL A 7 -11.35 3.91 7.65
C VAL A 7 -10.20 4.90 7.68
N SER A 8 -9.68 5.30 6.51
CA SER A 8 -8.93 6.55 6.35
C SER A 8 -9.89 7.66 5.92
N GLY A 9 -10.06 8.69 6.75
CA GLY A 9 -11.12 9.69 6.55
C GLY A 9 -10.96 10.52 5.27
N ALA A 10 -11.96 10.48 4.39
CA ALA A 10 -12.28 11.54 3.43
C ALA A 10 -13.75 11.44 2.97
N SER A 11 -14.39 12.59 2.73
CA SER A 11 -15.82 12.78 2.43
C SER A 11 -16.22 12.55 0.95
N LEU A 12 -17.43 12.03 0.74
CA LEU A 12 -17.94 11.32 -0.45
C LEU A 12 -17.98 12.06 -1.81
N HIS A 13 -18.00 13.40 -1.87
CA HIS A 13 -18.36 14.11 -3.11
C HIS A 13 -17.16 14.54 -3.98
N CYS A 14 -15.94 14.62 -3.42
CA CYS A 14 -14.70 14.89 -4.15
C CYS A 14 -13.98 13.60 -4.60
N ILE A 15 -14.56 12.44 -4.30
CA ILE A 15 -13.91 11.12 -4.34
C ILE A 15 -13.63 10.64 -5.76
N ASN A 16 -14.49 10.86 -6.75
CA ASN A 16 -14.29 10.19 -8.04
C ASN A 16 -13.03 10.70 -8.78
N SER A 17 -12.84 12.01 -8.85
CA SER A 17 -11.64 12.61 -9.49
C SER A 17 -10.44 12.66 -8.52
N GLY A 18 -10.70 12.95 -7.23
CA GLY A 18 -9.67 13.08 -6.20
C GLY A 18 -9.06 11.75 -5.77
N ALA A 19 -9.88 10.71 -5.56
CA ALA A 19 -9.39 9.38 -5.18
C ALA A 19 -8.70 8.67 -6.35
N ALA A 20 -9.17 8.85 -7.59
CA ALA A 20 -8.44 8.37 -8.76
C ALA A 20 -7.04 9.02 -8.84
N THR A 21 -6.96 10.33 -8.54
CA THR A 21 -5.67 11.05 -8.51
C THR A 21 -4.78 10.57 -7.36
N GLU A 22 -5.33 10.36 -6.16
CA GLU A 22 -4.59 9.84 -5.00
C GLU A 22 -4.07 8.43 -5.26
N LEU A 23 -4.90 7.54 -5.82
CA LEU A 23 -4.51 6.17 -6.14
C LEU A 23 -3.51 6.09 -7.29
N ALA A 24 -3.62 6.95 -8.32
CA ALA A 24 -2.63 7.01 -9.39
C ALA A 24 -1.31 7.57 -8.87
N CYS A 25 -1.40 8.77 -8.32
CA CYS A 25 -0.23 9.58 -8.07
C CYS A 25 0.49 9.06 -6.83
N GLY A 26 -0.23 8.55 -5.82
CA GLY A 26 0.29 8.02 -4.55
C GLY A 26 1.39 6.96 -4.65
N TYR A 27 1.50 6.28 -5.80
CA TYR A 27 2.56 5.31 -6.09
C TYR A 27 3.31 5.63 -7.39
N GLY A 28 3.47 6.92 -7.69
CA GLY A 28 4.31 7.40 -8.79
C GLY A 28 3.65 7.34 -10.17
N GLY A 29 2.35 7.06 -10.24
CA GLY A 29 1.58 7.17 -11.48
C GLY A 29 1.69 8.57 -12.08
N SER A 30 1.67 8.60 -13.41
CA SER A 30 1.70 9.82 -14.21
C SER A 30 0.49 9.82 -15.16
N VAL A 31 0.52 10.63 -16.21
CA VAL A 31 -0.53 10.74 -17.24
C VAL A 31 -1.04 9.37 -17.72
N GLY A 32 -0.15 8.41 -17.96
CA GLY A 32 -0.54 7.06 -18.38
C GLY A 32 -1.39 6.31 -17.35
N ALA A 33 -1.11 6.47 -16.06
CA ALA A 33 -1.89 5.85 -14.98
C ALA A 33 -3.28 6.49 -14.86
N LEU A 34 -3.36 7.81 -14.99
CA LEU A 34 -4.64 8.53 -15.00
C LEU A 34 -5.50 8.10 -16.19
N LYS A 35 -4.90 7.97 -17.39
CA LYS A 35 -5.61 7.43 -18.57
C LYS A 35 -6.14 6.02 -18.32
N ALA A 36 -5.31 5.13 -17.73
CA ALA A 36 -5.71 3.77 -17.43
C ALA A 36 -6.85 3.66 -16.41
N MET A 37 -7.03 4.67 -15.55
CA MET A 37 -8.16 4.78 -14.62
C MET A 37 -9.37 5.51 -15.19
N GLY A 38 -9.43 5.71 -16.51
CA GLY A 38 -10.60 6.28 -17.17
C GLY A 38 -10.71 7.79 -17.03
N ALA A 39 -9.62 8.51 -16.69
CA ALA A 39 -9.66 9.97 -16.54
C ALA A 39 -10.25 10.69 -17.77
N LEU A 40 -9.98 10.19 -18.98
CA LEU A 40 -10.54 10.72 -20.22
C LEU A 40 -12.04 10.43 -20.36
N GLU A 41 -12.48 9.24 -19.95
CA GLU A 41 -13.89 8.83 -19.95
C GLU A 41 -14.71 9.62 -18.93
N MET A 42 -14.05 10.08 -17.86
CA MET A 42 -14.61 10.96 -16.84
C MET A 42 -14.65 12.45 -17.25
N GLY A 43 -14.25 12.78 -18.49
CA GLY A 43 -14.37 14.11 -19.06
C GLY A 43 -13.14 15.01 -18.91
N LEU A 44 -12.01 14.51 -18.40
CA LEU A 44 -10.75 15.26 -18.38
C LEU A 44 -10.09 15.25 -19.76
N LYS A 45 -9.49 16.37 -20.15
CA LYS A 45 -8.70 16.46 -21.38
C LYS A 45 -7.29 15.96 -21.13
N GLU A 46 -6.66 15.40 -22.17
CA GLU A 46 -5.29 14.91 -22.08
C GLU A 46 -4.29 16.00 -21.64
N SER A 47 -4.49 17.23 -22.09
CA SER A 47 -3.68 18.40 -21.70
C SER A 47 -3.79 18.76 -20.22
N GLU A 48 -4.85 18.33 -19.54
CA GLU A 48 -5.12 18.63 -18.13
C GLU A 48 -4.47 17.59 -17.19
N LEU A 49 -4.11 16.41 -17.70
CA LEU A 49 -3.60 15.31 -16.87
C LEU A 49 -2.22 15.61 -16.26
N GLN A 50 -1.30 16.18 -17.02
CA GLN A 50 0.05 16.49 -16.51
C GLN A 50 0.01 17.57 -15.41
N PRO A 51 -0.71 18.71 -15.59
CA PRO A 51 -0.93 19.67 -14.51
C PRO A 51 -1.53 19.08 -13.23
N ILE A 52 -2.45 18.12 -13.35
CA ILE A 52 -3.03 17.42 -12.18
C ILE A 52 -1.96 16.63 -11.43
N VAL A 53 -1.13 15.86 -12.16
CA VAL A 53 -0.02 15.09 -11.57
C VAL A 53 0.95 16.02 -10.84
N ASP A 54 1.34 17.11 -11.47
CA ASP A 54 2.32 18.05 -10.90
C ASP A 54 1.75 18.79 -9.68
N SER A 55 0.48 19.20 -9.74
CA SER A 55 -0.23 19.79 -8.62
C SER A 55 -0.32 18.83 -7.43
N TRP A 56 -0.69 17.57 -7.66
CA TRP A 56 -0.76 16.55 -6.61
C TRP A 56 0.61 16.33 -5.96
N ARG A 57 1.68 16.24 -6.76
CA ARG A 57 3.05 16.07 -6.24
C ARG A 57 3.52 17.29 -5.44
N GLY A 58 3.12 18.49 -5.86
CA GLY A 58 3.37 19.73 -5.14
C GLY A 58 2.63 19.81 -3.80
N ALA A 59 1.39 19.32 -3.76
CA ALA A 59 0.57 19.27 -2.55
C ALA A 59 1.02 18.17 -1.56
N ASN A 60 1.65 17.09 -2.05
CA ASN A 60 2.05 15.92 -1.26
C ASN A 60 3.58 15.71 -1.18
N PRO A 61 4.37 16.72 -0.78
CA PRO A 61 5.83 16.65 -0.87
C PRO A 61 6.44 15.57 0.03
N ASN A 62 5.79 15.22 1.14
CA ASN A 62 6.30 14.18 2.05
C ASN A 62 6.16 12.78 1.45
N ILE A 63 5.09 12.51 0.72
CA ILE A 63 4.88 11.23 0.00
C ILE A 63 5.93 11.09 -1.10
N VAL A 64 6.12 12.15 -1.90
CA VAL A 64 7.14 12.18 -2.96
C VAL A 64 8.55 12.01 -2.39
N LYS A 65 8.88 12.67 -1.27
CA LYS A 65 10.17 12.49 -0.58
C LYS A 65 10.37 11.04 -0.13
N PHE A 66 9.32 10.41 0.40
CA PHE A 66 9.38 9.01 0.85
C PHE A 66 9.70 8.07 -0.32
N TRP A 67 9.03 8.21 -1.48
CA TRP A 67 9.33 7.40 -2.66
C TRP A 67 10.80 7.46 -3.07
N TRP A 68 11.35 8.67 -3.16
CA TRP A 68 12.73 8.85 -3.61
C TRP A 68 13.75 8.47 -2.54
N ALA A 69 13.40 8.54 -1.25
CA ALA A 69 14.23 8.00 -0.20
C ALA A 69 14.31 6.47 -0.27
N VAL A 70 13.18 5.81 -0.52
CA VAL A 70 13.12 4.36 -0.76
C VAL A 70 13.89 3.97 -2.02
N ASP A 71 13.74 4.72 -3.13
CA ASP A 71 14.51 4.49 -4.36
C ASP A 71 16.02 4.53 -4.10
N ARG A 72 16.49 5.60 -3.46
CA ARG A 72 17.92 5.78 -3.15
C ARG A 72 18.43 4.70 -2.21
N ALA A 73 17.69 4.37 -1.15
CA ALA A 73 18.10 3.37 -0.18
C ALA A 73 18.20 1.97 -0.83
N ALA A 74 17.18 1.56 -1.59
CA ALA A 74 17.17 0.28 -2.29
C ALA A 74 18.30 0.19 -3.32
N LYS A 75 18.50 1.23 -4.15
CA LYS A 75 19.60 1.26 -5.12
C LYS A 75 20.97 1.22 -4.46
N ALA A 76 21.16 1.95 -3.36
CA ALA A 76 22.42 1.94 -2.60
C ALA A 76 22.69 0.55 -2.00
N ALA A 77 21.68 -0.11 -1.43
CA ALA A 77 21.78 -1.47 -0.92
C ALA A 77 22.18 -2.48 -2.02
N ILE A 78 21.56 -2.38 -3.21
CA ILE A 78 21.88 -3.25 -4.36
C ILE A 78 23.30 -2.99 -4.87
N LYS A 79 23.65 -1.73 -5.15
CA LYS A 79 24.96 -1.34 -5.71
C LYS A 79 26.11 -1.69 -4.76
N GLY A 80 25.95 -1.33 -3.49
CA GLY A 80 26.96 -1.54 -2.46
C GLY A 80 26.95 -2.95 -1.86
N LYS A 81 25.95 -3.77 -2.20
CA LYS A 81 25.69 -5.07 -1.54
C LYS A 81 25.72 -4.95 -0.02
N THR A 82 25.00 -3.95 0.50
CA THR A 82 25.10 -3.50 1.89
C THR A 82 23.72 -3.34 2.51
N HIS A 83 23.70 -2.91 3.77
CA HIS A 83 22.52 -2.50 4.50
C HIS A 83 22.34 -0.98 4.42
N THR A 84 21.13 -0.52 4.10
CA THR A 84 20.72 0.89 4.16
C THR A 84 19.36 0.99 4.83
N THR A 85 18.95 2.20 5.22
CA THR A 85 17.66 2.43 5.87
C THR A 85 17.04 3.74 5.38
N ALA A 86 15.71 3.78 5.35
CA ALA A 86 14.95 4.98 5.04
C ALA A 86 13.60 4.93 5.77
N TYR A 87 13.30 5.97 6.56
CA TYR A 87 12.01 6.14 7.26
C TYR A 87 11.60 4.89 8.08
N GLY A 88 12.55 4.24 8.75
CA GLY A 88 12.30 3.04 9.56
C GLY A 88 12.09 1.75 8.75
N VAL A 89 12.31 1.79 7.44
CA VAL A 89 12.36 0.61 6.57
C VAL A 89 13.82 0.28 6.27
N ASP A 90 14.20 -0.98 6.49
CA ASP A 90 15.56 -1.46 6.26
C ASP A 90 15.66 -2.16 4.91
N PHE A 91 16.77 -1.93 4.22
CA PHE A 91 17.08 -2.50 2.92
C PHE A 91 18.42 -3.23 3.02
N SER A 92 18.45 -4.52 2.73
CA SER A 92 19.67 -5.31 2.79
C SER A 92 19.85 -6.17 1.56
N TYR A 93 21.08 -6.26 1.06
CA TYR A 93 21.44 -7.25 0.07
C TYR A 93 22.04 -8.49 0.74
N GLU A 94 21.37 -9.63 0.61
CA GLU A 94 21.78 -10.89 1.25
C GLU A 94 21.65 -12.04 0.24
N SER A 95 22.73 -12.79 0.01
CA SER A 95 22.73 -14.04 -0.78
C SER A 95 22.00 -13.96 -2.13
N GLY A 96 22.11 -12.84 -2.85
CA GLY A 96 21.45 -12.64 -4.13
C GLY A 96 20.02 -12.11 -4.06
N PHE A 97 19.56 -11.67 -2.89
CA PHE A 97 18.26 -11.03 -2.69
C PHE A 97 18.44 -9.61 -2.20
N LEU A 98 17.53 -8.71 -2.60
CA LEU A 98 17.25 -7.50 -1.85
C LEU A 98 16.10 -7.82 -0.91
N PHE A 99 16.31 -7.63 0.39
CA PHE A 99 15.26 -7.66 1.37
C PHE A 99 14.87 -6.23 1.75
N ILE A 100 13.57 -6.00 1.82
CA ILE A 100 12.97 -4.81 2.42
C ILE A 100 12.29 -5.26 3.70
N LYS A 101 12.83 -4.88 4.85
CA LYS A 101 12.30 -5.24 6.17
C LYS A 101 11.49 -4.08 6.73
N LEU A 102 10.23 -4.35 7.05
CA LEU A 102 9.27 -3.40 7.61
C LEU A 102 9.46 -3.26 9.13
N PRO A 103 8.94 -2.18 9.75
CA PRO A 103 8.90 -2.04 11.21
C PRO A 103 8.22 -3.21 11.94
N SER A 104 7.25 -3.85 11.29
CA SER A 104 6.59 -5.07 11.79
C SER A 104 7.51 -6.29 11.88
N GLY A 105 8.68 -6.25 11.26
CA GLY A 105 9.62 -7.36 11.09
C GLY A 105 9.42 -8.17 9.81
N ARG A 106 8.32 -7.96 9.07
CA ARG A 106 8.08 -8.61 7.77
C ARG A 106 9.20 -8.28 6.79
N ARG A 107 9.64 -9.26 5.99
CA ARG A 107 10.62 -9.10 4.91
C ARG A 107 9.98 -9.32 3.55
N LEU A 108 10.10 -8.35 2.66
CA LEU A 108 9.79 -8.48 1.23
C LEU A 108 11.07 -8.85 0.49
N ALA A 109 11.04 -9.90 -0.32
CA ALA A 109 12.22 -10.43 -0.99
C ALA A 109 12.16 -10.19 -2.50
N TYR A 110 13.23 -9.63 -3.06
CA TYR A 110 13.40 -9.38 -4.49
C TYR A 110 14.60 -10.18 -5.00
N VAL A 111 14.35 -11.13 -5.91
CA VAL A 111 15.36 -12.12 -6.33
C VAL A 111 16.32 -11.54 -7.36
N LYS A 112 17.62 -11.77 -7.19
CA LYS A 112 18.72 -11.34 -8.08
C LYS A 112 18.56 -9.88 -8.55
N PRO A 113 18.46 -8.93 -7.61
CA PRO A 113 18.23 -7.53 -7.93
C PRO A 113 19.47 -6.95 -8.60
N ARG A 114 19.27 -6.08 -9.58
CA ARG A 114 20.34 -5.38 -10.32
C ARG A 114 19.90 -3.97 -10.64
N ILE A 115 20.86 -3.10 -10.83
CA ILE A 115 20.62 -1.82 -11.50
C ILE A 115 20.68 -2.07 -12.99
N GLY A 116 19.64 -1.67 -13.69
CA GLY A 116 19.54 -1.73 -15.15
C GLY A 116 18.91 -0.45 -15.69
N GLU A 117 18.48 -0.51 -16.94
CA GLU A 117 17.76 0.56 -17.60
C GLU A 117 16.27 0.20 -17.63
N ASN A 118 15.41 1.19 -17.41
CA ASN A 118 13.98 1.05 -17.65
C ASN A 118 13.65 1.18 -19.14
N ARG A 119 12.41 0.85 -19.49
CA ARG A 119 11.83 1.08 -20.83
C ARG A 119 11.97 2.51 -21.41
N PHE A 120 12.30 3.51 -20.59
CA PHE A 120 12.47 4.91 -20.98
C PHE A 120 13.96 5.34 -21.01
N GLY A 121 14.90 4.40 -20.89
CA GLY A 121 16.34 4.67 -20.91
C GLY A 121 16.92 5.26 -19.61
N GLY A 122 16.14 5.30 -18.54
CA GLY A 122 16.58 5.77 -17.22
C GLY A 122 17.01 4.64 -16.29
N GLU A 123 17.80 4.97 -15.27
CA GLU A 123 18.24 3.99 -14.27
C GLU A 123 17.07 3.41 -13.44
N ALA A 124 16.95 2.08 -13.41
CA ALA A 124 15.92 1.37 -12.65
C ALA A 124 16.46 0.15 -11.90
N ILE A 125 15.67 -0.32 -10.93
CA ILE A 125 15.92 -1.58 -10.26
C ILE A 125 15.26 -2.68 -11.09
N THR A 126 15.97 -3.76 -11.35
CA THR A 126 15.40 -4.97 -11.98
C THR A 126 15.60 -6.16 -11.08
N TYR A 127 14.67 -7.11 -11.11
CA TYR A 127 14.71 -8.33 -10.31
C TYR A 127 14.04 -9.48 -11.06
N GLU A 128 14.26 -10.72 -10.62
CA GLU A 128 13.62 -11.89 -11.20
C GLU A 128 12.33 -12.24 -10.43
N GLY A 129 11.28 -12.56 -11.16
CA GLY A 129 9.99 -12.94 -10.58
C GLY A 129 8.99 -13.43 -11.61
N THR A 130 7.79 -13.74 -11.15
CA THR A 130 6.69 -14.17 -12.03
C THR A 130 6.03 -12.94 -12.64
N GLY A 131 6.15 -12.80 -13.96
CA GLY A 131 5.54 -11.72 -14.71
C GLY A 131 4.07 -11.93 -15.05
N GLY A 132 3.49 -11.00 -15.82
CA GLY A 132 2.09 -11.07 -16.26
C GLY A 132 1.78 -12.30 -17.13
N THR A 133 2.80 -12.85 -17.80
CA THR A 133 2.69 -14.08 -18.59
C THR A 133 2.72 -15.37 -17.74
N LYS A 134 2.79 -15.24 -16.41
CA LYS A 134 3.04 -16.32 -15.44
C LYS A 134 4.36 -17.06 -15.65
N LYS A 135 5.29 -16.51 -16.44
CA LYS A 135 6.63 -17.04 -16.63
C LYS A 135 7.61 -16.33 -15.70
N TRP A 136 8.72 -17.00 -15.41
CA TRP A 136 9.85 -16.41 -14.71
C TRP A 136 10.57 -15.45 -15.66
N GLU A 137 10.59 -14.17 -15.33
CA GLU A 137 11.19 -13.14 -16.17
C GLU A 137 11.87 -12.07 -15.32
N ARG A 138 12.60 -11.16 -15.98
CA ARG A 138 13.22 -10.01 -15.32
C ARG A 138 12.24 -8.84 -15.35
N LEU A 139 11.82 -8.41 -14.18
CA LEU A 139 10.85 -7.34 -13.96
C LEU A 139 11.57 -6.04 -13.60
N GLU A 140 10.97 -4.92 -14.00
CA GLU A 140 11.40 -3.57 -13.62
C GLU A 140 10.65 -3.09 -12.37
N THR A 141 11.32 -2.33 -11.52
CA THR A 141 10.72 -1.59 -10.40
C THR A 141 11.50 -0.31 -10.11
N TYR A 142 10.92 0.54 -9.26
CA TYR A 142 11.41 1.86 -8.91
C TYR A 142 10.80 2.28 -7.56
N GLY A 143 11.35 3.29 -6.91
CA GLY A 143 10.96 3.73 -5.56
C GLY A 143 9.45 3.74 -5.29
N PRO A 144 8.62 4.46 -6.06
CA PRO A 144 7.17 4.47 -5.89
C PRO A 144 6.50 3.08 -5.92
N LYS A 145 6.92 2.17 -6.81
CA LYS A 145 6.39 0.80 -6.85
C LYS A 145 6.84 -0.04 -5.65
N LEU A 146 8.06 0.19 -5.15
CA LEU A 146 8.50 -0.41 -3.89
C LEU A 146 7.68 0.11 -2.71
N VAL A 147 7.38 1.42 -2.69
CA VAL A 147 6.51 2.02 -1.67
C VAL A 147 5.11 1.43 -1.70
N GLU A 148 4.54 1.16 -2.87
CA GLU A 148 3.25 0.45 -2.98
C GLU A 148 3.28 -0.89 -2.24
N ASN A 149 4.31 -1.71 -2.50
CA ASN A 149 4.47 -3.00 -1.82
C ASN A 149 4.70 -2.84 -0.31
N ILE A 150 5.48 -1.84 0.11
CA ILE A 150 5.72 -1.51 1.52
C ILE A 150 4.40 -1.17 2.22
N VAL A 151 3.59 -0.29 1.62
CA VAL A 151 2.32 0.15 2.20
C VAL A 151 1.32 -1.00 2.26
N GLN A 152 1.13 -1.75 1.16
CA GLN A 152 0.24 -2.91 1.16
C GLN A 152 0.64 -3.97 2.21
N ALA A 153 1.94 -4.25 2.32
CA ALA A 153 2.44 -5.20 3.30
C ALA A 153 2.27 -4.69 4.74
N THR A 154 2.46 -3.39 4.98
CA THR A 154 2.21 -2.74 6.27
C THR A 154 0.73 -2.80 6.64
N SER A 155 -0.18 -2.48 5.71
CA SER A 155 -1.63 -2.59 5.90
C SER A 155 -2.04 -4.02 6.25
N ARG A 156 -1.45 -5.02 5.57
CA ARG A 156 -1.70 -6.44 5.89
C ARG A 156 -1.24 -6.79 7.30
N ASP A 157 -0.08 -6.28 7.75
CA ASP A 157 0.42 -6.54 9.10
C ASP A 157 -0.46 -5.88 10.17
N ILE A 158 -1.02 -4.70 9.89
CA ILE A 158 -2.01 -4.03 10.76
C ILE A 158 -3.30 -4.86 10.85
N LEU A 159 -3.83 -5.32 9.72
CA LEU A 159 -5.04 -6.15 9.71
C LEU A 159 -4.82 -7.47 10.47
N CYS A 160 -3.69 -8.14 10.27
CA CYS A 160 -3.36 -9.35 11.02
C CYS A 160 -3.23 -9.08 12.52
N HIS A 161 -2.71 -7.91 12.93
CA HIS A 161 -2.71 -7.50 14.33
C HIS A 161 -4.14 -7.34 14.87
N ALA A 162 -5.01 -6.65 14.13
CA ALA A 162 -6.41 -6.45 14.51
C ALA A 162 -7.20 -7.77 14.59
N MET A 163 -6.99 -8.70 13.66
CA MET A 163 -7.60 -10.04 13.74
C MET A 163 -7.14 -10.78 15.00
N ASN A 164 -5.88 -10.60 15.41
CA ASN A 164 -5.37 -11.20 16.64
C ASN A 164 -5.92 -10.51 17.92
N THR A 165 -6.19 -9.19 17.90
CA THR A 165 -6.89 -8.54 19.01
C THR A 165 -8.32 -9.07 19.16
N LEU A 166 -8.97 -9.38 18.03
CA LEU A 166 -10.31 -9.95 17.91
C LEU A 166 -10.35 -11.49 17.94
N ARG A 167 -9.28 -12.17 18.37
CA ARG A 167 -9.18 -13.66 18.35
C ARG A 167 -10.25 -14.42 19.14
N CYS A 168 -11.00 -13.72 20.00
CA CYS A 168 -12.12 -14.30 20.77
C CYS A 168 -13.48 -14.12 20.07
N CYS A 169 -13.50 -13.51 18.89
CA CYS A 169 -14.66 -13.37 18.03
C CYS A 169 -14.60 -14.43 16.92
N ASP A 170 -15.78 -14.85 16.43
CA ASP A 170 -15.85 -15.79 15.31
C ASP A 170 -15.70 -15.04 13.98
N ILE A 171 -14.44 -14.81 13.59
CA ILE A 171 -14.09 -14.22 12.29
C ILE A 171 -14.37 -15.25 11.19
N VAL A 172 -15.42 -15.04 10.41
CA VAL A 172 -15.85 -15.95 9.33
C VAL A 172 -15.21 -15.63 7.99
N ALA A 173 -14.82 -14.37 7.77
CA ALA A 173 -14.15 -13.93 6.55
C ALA A 173 -13.41 -12.60 6.76
N HIS A 174 -12.51 -12.26 5.84
CA HIS A 174 -11.92 -10.94 5.73
C HIS A 174 -11.81 -10.57 4.24
N VAL A 175 -12.09 -9.32 3.89
CA VAL A 175 -12.09 -8.83 2.50
C VAL A 175 -11.38 -7.47 2.48
N HIS A 176 -10.27 -7.35 1.76
CA HIS A 176 -9.41 -6.16 1.83
C HIS A 176 -9.00 -5.84 3.29
N ASP A 177 -9.49 -4.74 3.84
CA ASP A 177 -9.33 -4.26 5.21
C ASP A 177 -10.56 -4.52 6.09
N GLU A 178 -11.54 -5.28 5.59
CA GLU A 178 -12.73 -5.72 6.33
C GLU A 178 -12.49 -7.00 7.10
N VAL A 179 -13.08 -7.06 8.30
CA VAL A 179 -13.27 -8.29 9.07
C VAL A 179 -14.77 -8.54 9.22
N ILE A 180 -15.20 -9.77 8.91
CA ILE A 180 -16.58 -10.22 9.01
C ILE A 180 -16.69 -11.16 10.21
N ILE A 181 -17.55 -10.80 11.16
CA ILE A 181 -17.67 -11.50 12.44
C ILE A 181 -19.09 -12.00 12.62
N GLU A 182 -19.22 -13.31 12.87
CA GLU A 182 -20.44 -13.86 13.43
C GLU A 182 -20.43 -13.62 14.95
N ALA A 183 -21.49 -13.01 15.46
CA ALA A 183 -21.54 -12.55 16.85
C ALA A 183 -22.96 -12.71 17.40
N ASP A 184 -23.03 -12.97 18.70
CA ASP A 184 -24.28 -12.87 19.46
C ASP A 184 -24.82 -11.43 19.40
N ARG A 185 -26.14 -11.28 19.36
CA ARG A 185 -26.83 -9.99 19.32
C ARG A 185 -26.54 -9.10 20.54
N ILE A 186 -26.04 -9.67 21.64
CA ILE A 186 -25.61 -8.89 22.81
C ILE A 186 -24.23 -8.26 22.65
N MET A 187 -23.44 -8.68 21.65
CA MET A 187 -22.10 -8.15 21.44
C MET A 187 -22.18 -6.69 20.96
N SER A 188 -21.34 -5.82 21.53
CA SER A 188 -21.30 -4.41 21.14
C SER A 188 -20.41 -4.21 19.92
N LEU A 189 -21.00 -3.72 18.83
CA LEU A 189 -20.27 -3.29 17.63
C LEU A 189 -19.19 -2.24 17.96
N GLU A 190 -19.49 -1.26 18.82
CA GLU A 190 -18.52 -0.24 19.25
C GLU A 190 -17.29 -0.89 19.92
N ALA A 191 -17.50 -1.91 20.75
CA ALA A 191 -16.41 -2.64 21.39
C ALA A 191 -15.54 -3.39 20.37
N VAL A 192 -16.13 -3.96 19.33
CA VAL A 192 -15.41 -4.60 18.22
C VAL A 192 -14.59 -3.57 17.43
N CYS A 193 -15.19 -2.45 17.02
CA CYS A 193 -14.49 -1.37 16.32
C CYS A 193 -13.33 -0.83 17.16
N LYS A 194 -13.53 -0.64 18.47
CA LYS A 194 -12.46 -0.20 19.38
C LYS A 194 -11.31 -1.20 19.48
N GLN A 195 -11.58 -2.50 19.38
CA GLN A 195 -10.53 -3.53 19.37
C GLN A 195 -9.79 -3.61 18.03
N MET A 196 -10.51 -3.45 16.92
CA MET A 196 -9.93 -3.40 15.57
C MET A 196 -9.06 -2.16 15.37
N GLY A 197 -9.46 -1.02 15.92
CA GLY A 197 -8.73 0.24 15.86
C GLY A 197 -7.48 0.33 16.75
N ARG A 198 -7.09 -0.76 17.45
CA ARG A 198 -5.88 -0.77 18.27
C ARG A 198 -4.64 -0.84 17.40
N THR A 199 -3.72 0.09 17.62
CA THR A 199 -2.46 0.13 16.89
C THR A 199 -1.48 -0.92 17.41
N PRO A 200 -0.70 -1.56 16.52
CA PRO A 200 0.34 -2.47 16.94
C PRO A 200 1.48 -1.73 17.67
N PRO A 201 2.21 -2.39 18.58
CA PRO A 201 3.30 -1.76 19.35
C PRO A 201 4.42 -1.15 18.48
N TRP A 202 4.63 -1.69 17.28
CA TRP A 202 5.64 -1.21 16.33
C TRP A 202 5.19 0.01 15.49
N ALA A 203 3.92 0.42 15.58
CA ALA A 203 3.39 1.62 14.90
C ALA A 203 2.75 2.61 15.91
N PRO A 204 3.53 3.11 16.89
CA PRO A 204 3.01 4.09 17.84
C PRO A 204 2.57 5.36 17.11
N GLY A 205 1.41 5.90 17.49
CA GLY A 205 0.87 7.14 16.92
C GLY A 205 0.21 7.00 15.54
N LEU A 206 0.12 5.78 14.98
CA LEU A 206 -0.69 5.55 13.78
C LEU A 206 -2.14 5.93 14.06
N ILE A 207 -2.71 6.80 13.23
CA ILE A 207 -4.12 7.17 13.35
C ILE A 207 -4.95 6.09 12.65
N LEU A 208 -5.34 5.06 13.40
CA LEU A 208 -6.20 3.99 12.93
C LEU A 208 -7.63 4.20 13.41
N ARG A 209 -8.59 4.14 12.49
CA ARG A 209 -10.03 4.14 12.80
C ARG A 209 -10.65 2.88 12.24
N ALA A 210 -11.60 2.33 12.97
CA ALA A 210 -12.43 1.25 12.50
C ALA A 210 -13.89 1.70 12.59
N ASP A 211 -14.66 1.39 11.56
CA ASP A 211 -16.09 1.63 11.51
C ASP A 211 -16.79 0.39 10.98
N GLY A 212 -18.04 0.17 11.34
CA GLY A 212 -18.73 -1.04 10.95
C GLY A 212 -20.23 -0.95 11.09
N TYR A 213 -20.92 -1.99 10.66
CA TYR A 213 -22.35 -2.09 10.74
C TYR A 213 -22.81 -3.52 11.02
N GLU A 214 -24.06 -3.63 11.47
CA GLU A 214 -24.72 -4.90 11.75
C GLU A 214 -25.61 -5.31 10.58
N CYS A 215 -25.56 -6.58 10.20
CA CYS A 215 -26.45 -7.12 9.19
C CYS A 215 -26.75 -8.61 9.45
N ASP A 216 -27.87 -9.09 8.91
CA ASP A 216 -28.25 -10.51 8.95
C ASP A 216 -27.58 -11.33 7.83
N PHE A 217 -27.12 -10.68 6.77
CA PHE A 217 -26.45 -11.31 5.62
C PHE A 217 -25.46 -10.35 4.98
N TYR A 218 -24.44 -10.91 4.31
CA TYR A 218 -23.35 -10.13 3.76
C TYR A 218 -23.86 -9.22 2.65
N LYS A 219 -23.56 -7.93 2.75
CA LYS A 219 -23.79 -6.92 1.74
C LYS A 219 -22.45 -6.24 1.49
N LYS A 220 -22.14 -6.00 0.22
CA LYS A 220 -21.00 -5.18 -0.14
C LYS A 220 -21.51 -3.74 -0.24
N ASP A 221 -20.99 -2.85 0.61
CA ASP A 221 -21.15 -1.41 0.45
C ASP A 221 -20.16 -0.85 -0.59
#